data_AF-A0A5C7Z371-F1
#
_entry.id   AF-A0A5C7Z371-F1
#
_cell.length_a   1.000
_cell.length_b   1.000
_cell.length_c   1.000
_cell.angle_alpha   90.00
_cell.angle_beta   90.00
_cell.angle_gamma   90.00
#
_symmetry.space_group_name_H-M   'P 1'
#
loop_
_entity.id
_entity.type
_entity.pdbx_description
1 polymer ?
#
loop_
_entity_poly.entity_id
_entity_poly.type
_entity_poly.pdbx_seq_one_letter_code
_entity_poly.pdbx_strand_id
1 'polypeptide(L)'
;MKKINILRFIFTTALFSSLVIITSCNDDDVDLGSKVKPVLTSSTTTFTAKEGDVVTLDFTLDKAINKPVQYRLVMLDESTATDLEDYSIPGCRSNDPDCVAIEENGGPVGYIFEIPAYTTSYSVDISLLNDLDIESTENLKLKVVSNRTLLGTVGDLVFDINIENSSDLVIALNWSGTFDDGGTTVDNCDLDMDLELIDSDGNYIDFSYSNCPEQLTLSTSMPDGTYYLDVSLWTTSGFSQPINIPASVTFNKPGIPLVETEDVSSYFPMDQGGLDDGNSNAIITFEITKVGHTFTITNPDNQVVFQGRMAKRKGNRVNLKK
;
A
#
# COMPACT_ATOMS: atom_id res chain seq x y z
N MET A 1 65.66 54.00 71.18
CA MET A 1 64.80 54.95 70.44
C MET A 1 64.84 54.63 68.96
N LYS A 2 63.76 54.05 68.40
CA LYS A 2 63.21 54.37 67.06
C LYS A 2 62.00 53.47 66.79
N LYS A 3 60.92 54.10 66.34
CA LYS A 3 59.62 53.55 65.98
C LYS A 3 59.75 52.65 64.75
N ILE A 4 59.09 51.47 64.75
CA ILE A 4 58.75 50.74 63.53
C ILE A 4 57.21 50.75 63.46
N ASN A 5 56.69 51.60 62.58
CA ASN A 5 55.27 51.74 62.31
C ASN A 5 54.80 50.59 61.41
N ILE A 6 53.79 49.86 61.89
CA ILE A 6 53.02 48.78 61.27
C ILE A 6 52.12 49.29 60.10
N LEU A 7 52.54 50.35 59.40
CA LEU A 7 51.70 51.04 58.42
C LEU A 7 51.99 50.64 56.96
N ARG A 8 52.40 49.39 56.70
CA ARG A 8 52.69 48.89 55.34
C ARG A 8 52.06 47.55 54.97
N PHE A 9 51.16 46.99 55.78
CA PHE A 9 50.55 45.69 55.49
C PHE A 9 49.02 45.68 55.41
N ILE A 10 48.38 46.85 55.22
CA ILE A 10 46.91 46.95 55.11
C ILE A 10 46.45 47.66 53.82
N PHE A 11 47.36 47.95 52.88
CA PHE A 11 47.03 48.66 51.63
C PHE A 11 47.25 47.83 50.34
N THR A 12 47.36 46.51 50.44
CA THR A 12 47.55 45.61 49.28
C THR A 12 46.52 44.49 49.19
N THR A 13 45.45 44.52 50.00
CA THR A 13 44.33 43.57 49.95
C THR A 13 42.96 44.28 49.91
N ALA A 14 42.90 45.45 49.28
CA ALA A 14 41.66 46.19 49.03
C ALA A 14 41.55 46.71 47.58
N LEU A 15 42.38 46.19 46.66
CA LEU A 15 42.38 46.59 45.24
C LEU A 15 42.38 45.39 44.28
N PHE A 16 41.95 44.21 44.75
CA PHE A 16 41.79 42.99 43.95
C PHE A 16 40.45 42.28 44.18
N SER A 17 39.46 43.00 44.72
CA SER A 17 38.10 42.48 44.97
C SER A 17 37.02 43.25 44.23
N SER A 18 37.39 44.12 43.30
CA SER A 18 36.50 44.95 42.49
C SER A 18 36.55 44.63 40.99
N LEU A 19 37.09 43.46 40.61
CA LEU A 19 37.22 43.03 39.21
C LEU A 19 36.51 41.69 38.89
N VAL A 20 35.45 41.38 39.62
CA VAL A 20 34.52 40.29 39.28
C VAL A 20 33.13 40.86 39.51
N ILE A 21 32.20 40.61 38.58
CA ILE A 21 30.80 41.09 38.55
C ILE A 21 30.59 42.44 37.85
N ILE A 22 31.00 42.57 36.59
CA ILE A 22 30.20 43.22 35.53
C ILE A 22 30.71 42.75 34.16
N THR A 23 30.62 41.44 33.93
CA THR A 23 30.12 40.97 32.64
C THR A 23 28.74 40.42 32.96
N SER A 24 27.78 41.31 33.22
CA SER A 24 26.43 40.97 32.78
C SER A 24 26.62 40.64 31.30
N CYS A 25 26.41 39.39 30.92
CA CYS A 25 25.84 39.17 29.60
C CYS A 25 24.77 40.23 29.48
N ASN A 26 24.90 41.13 28.50
CA ASN A 26 23.73 41.89 28.10
C ASN A 26 22.60 40.87 28.04
N ASP A 27 21.50 41.17 28.70
CA ASP A 27 20.20 40.64 28.31
C ASP A 27 19.93 41.16 26.89
N ASP A 28 20.72 40.67 25.93
CA ASP A 28 20.31 40.46 24.56
C ASP A 28 19.54 39.13 24.56
N ASP A 29 18.63 38.97 25.53
CA ASP A 29 17.34 38.34 25.28
C ASP A 29 16.60 39.31 24.33
N VAL A 30 17.14 39.41 23.12
CA VAL A 30 16.31 39.64 21.95
C VAL A 30 15.31 38.52 22.05
N ASP A 31 14.09 38.86 22.45
CA ASP A 31 12.93 38.01 22.24
C ASP A 31 12.99 37.65 20.75
N LEU A 32 13.59 36.49 20.46
CA LEU A 32 13.68 35.87 19.16
C LEU A 32 12.26 35.40 18.89
N GLY A 33 11.38 36.38 18.68
CA GLY A 33 9.95 36.29 18.90
C GLY A 33 9.45 34.91 18.57
N SER A 34 8.84 34.24 19.55
CA SER A 34 8.28 32.89 19.43
C SER A 34 7.85 32.65 17.98
N LYS A 35 8.69 31.91 17.23
CA LYS A 35 8.31 31.45 15.90
C LYS A 35 7.30 30.36 16.16
N VAL A 36 6.05 30.76 16.37
CA VAL A 36 4.92 29.86 16.53
C VAL A 36 4.97 28.95 15.31
N LYS A 37 5.17 27.65 15.56
CA LYS A 37 5.24 26.66 14.49
C LYS A 37 3.84 26.46 13.91
N PRO A 38 3.69 26.18 12.61
CA PRO A 38 2.41 25.77 12.06
C PRO A 38 1.95 24.47 12.73
N VAL A 39 0.65 24.37 12.99
CA VAL A 39 0.00 23.21 13.61
C VAL A 39 -0.73 22.43 12.53
N LEU A 40 -0.44 21.13 12.42
CA LEU A 40 -1.11 20.20 11.53
C LEU A 40 -2.40 19.69 12.16
N THR A 41 -3.46 19.65 11.37
CA THR A 41 -4.76 19.09 11.72
C THR A 41 -5.33 18.30 10.55
N SER A 42 -6.29 17.43 10.84
CA SER A 42 -7.17 16.81 9.86
C SER A 42 -8.61 16.91 10.36
N SER A 43 -9.56 16.99 9.43
CA SER A 43 -10.99 17.08 9.76
C SER A 43 -11.67 15.73 9.90
N THR A 44 -11.13 14.71 9.24
CA THR A 44 -11.68 13.35 9.17
C THR A 44 -10.58 12.39 9.55
N THR A 45 -10.81 11.60 10.60
CA THR A 45 -9.81 10.68 11.14
C THR A 45 -10.28 9.24 11.17
N THR A 46 -11.52 8.97 10.75
CA THR A 46 -12.09 7.63 10.74
C THR A 46 -12.63 7.33 9.36
N PHE A 47 -12.20 6.20 8.81
CA PHE A 47 -12.57 5.74 7.49
C PHE A 47 -13.09 4.32 7.56
N THR A 48 -13.97 4.00 6.61
CA THR A 48 -14.39 2.64 6.33
C THR A 48 -14.42 2.53 4.81
N ALA A 49 -13.61 1.64 4.29
CA ALA A 49 -13.41 1.43 2.86
C ALA A 49 -13.15 -0.06 2.63
N LYS A 50 -13.16 -0.48 1.38
CA LYS A 50 -12.91 -1.87 1.01
C LYS A 50 -11.51 -2.05 0.44
N GLU A 51 -10.99 -3.25 0.50
CA GLU A 51 -9.89 -3.68 -0.36
C GLU A 51 -10.15 -3.27 -1.82
N GLY A 52 -9.12 -2.75 -2.49
CA GLY A 52 -9.21 -2.13 -3.81
C GLY A 52 -9.55 -0.63 -3.81
N ASP A 53 -10.09 -0.08 -2.72
CA ASP A 53 -10.36 1.36 -2.61
C ASP A 53 -9.08 2.16 -2.32
N VAL A 54 -9.18 3.48 -2.52
CA VAL A 54 -8.16 4.45 -2.09
C VAL A 54 -8.74 5.34 -1.00
N VAL A 55 -8.03 5.44 0.14
CA VAL A 55 -8.37 6.32 1.26
C VAL A 55 -7.45 7.53 1.23
N THR A 56 -8.02 8.72 1.01
CA THR A 56 -7.27 9.98 1.03
C THR A 56 -7.26 10.61 2.42
N LEU A 57 -6.07 10.75 3.01
CA LEU A 57 -5.86 11.49 4.26
C LEU A 57 -5.58 12.96 3.97
N ASP A 58 -6.53 13.82 4.31
CA ASP A 58 -6.38 15.27 4.13
C ASP A 58 -5.78 15.95 5.35
N PHE A 59 -4.78 16.79 5.10
CA PHE A 59 -4.06 17.55 6.10
C PHE A 59 -4.20 19.05 5.88
N THR A 60 -4.28 19.81 6.98
CA THR A 60 -4.27 21.27 6.97
C THR A 60 -3.31 21.82 8.02
N LEU A 61 -2.37 22.66 7.59
CA LEU A 61 -1.59 23.55 8.44
C LEU A 61 -2.37 24.83 8.70
N ASP A 62 -2.38 25.30 9.95
CA ASP A 62 -2.99 26.59 10.33
C ASP A 62 -2.35 27.81 9.64
N LYS A 63 -1.11 27.67 9.15
CA LYS A 63 -0.40 28.66 8.33
C LYS A 63 0.71 28.03 7.50
N ALA A 64 1.01 28.67 6.38
CA ALA A 64 2.17 28.31 5.56
C ALA A 64 3.46 28.89 6.12
N ILE A 65 4.59 28.22 5.88
CA ILE A 65 5.93 28.74 6.17
C ILE A 65 6.83 28.62 4.92
N ASN A 66 7.96 29.32 4.94
CA ASN A 66 8.90 29.38 3.80
C ASN A 66 9.85 28.17 3.69
N LYS A 67 9.55 27.07 4.38
CA LYS A 67 10.32 25.84 4.38
C LYS A 67 9.35 24.65 4.32
N PRO A 68 9.73 23.53 3.69
CA PRO A 68 8.92 22.32 3.77
C PRO A 68 8.79 21.84 5.22
N VAL A 69 7.64 21.27 5.54
CA VAL A 69 7.36 20.67 6.85
C VAL A 69 7.16 19.17 6.67
N GLN A 70 7.93 18.38 7.41
CA GLN A 70 7.89 16.92 7.31
C GLN A 70 7.21 16.30 8.51
N TYR A 71 6.39 15.29 8.23
CA TYR A 71 5.70 14.47 9.21
C TYR A 71 5.92 13.00 8.87
N ARG A 72 5.54 12.13 9.81
CA ARG A 72 5.61 10.68 9.66
C ARG A 72 4.28 10.06 10.05
N LEU A 73 3.79 9.13 9.23
CA LEU A 73 2.68 8.24 9.54
C LEU A 73 3.24 6.97 10.18
N VAL A 74 3.00 6.83 11.48
CA VAL A 74 3.47 5.71 12.29
C VAL A 74 2.31 4.77 12.52
N MET A 75 2.47 3.53 12.09
CA MET A 75 1.51 2.47 12.37
C MET A 75 1.51 2.16 13.86
N LEU A 76 0.33 2.02 14.45
CA LEU A 76 0.19 1.63 15.85
C LEU A 76 0.09 0.13 15.99
N ASP A 77 0.62 -0.41 17.09
CA ASP A 77 0.64 -1.85 17.42
C ASP A 77 -0.76 -2.51 17.51
N GLU A 78 -1.81 -1.70 17.61
CA GLU A 78 -3.21 -2.15 17.62
C GLU A 78 -3.83 -2.30 16.22
N SER A 79 -3.06 -2.02 15.16
CA SER A 79 -3.46 -2.31 13.79
C SER A 79 -3.43 -3.82 13.53
N THR A 80 -4.41 -4.32 12.79
CA THR A 80 -4.41 -5.71 12.30
C THR A 80 -3.90 -5.82 10.87
N ALA A 81 -4.09 -4.76 10.07
CA ALA A 81 -3.63 -4.71 8.69
C ALA A 81 -2.10 -4.67 8.60
N THR A 82 -1.58 -5.40 7.62
CA THR A 82 -0.18 -5.65 7.32
C THR A 82 0.30 -4.79 6.16
N ASP A 83 1.47 -4.20 6.35
CA ASP A 83 2.11 -3.31 5.37
C ASP A 83 2.50 -4.07 4.10
N LEU A 84 2.13 -3.53 2.94
CA LEU A 84 2.33 -4.11 1.60
C LEU A 84 1.55 -5.38 1.29
N GLU A 85 0.81 -5.92 2.26
CA GLU A 85 -0.14 -7.02 2.04
C GLU A 85 -1.55 -6.44 1.91
N ASP A 86 -2.00 -5.64 2.87
CA ASP A 86 -3.38 -5.12 2.92
C ASP A 86 -3.47 -3.66 2.46
N TYR A 87 -2.35 -2.94 2.48
CA TYR A 87 -2.31 -1.56 2.03
C TYR A 87 -0.91 -1.14 1.55
N SER A 88 -0.90 -0.05 0.78
CA SER A 88 0.31 0.65 0.36
C SER A 88 0.17 2.15 0.61
N ILE A 89 1.21 2.74 1.22
CA ILE A 89 1.32 4.18 1.42
C ILE A 89 2.44 4.71 0.51
N PRO A 90 2.19 5.74 -0.31
CA PRO A 90 3.20 6.30 -1.19
C PRO A 90 4.33 6.95 -0.40
N GLY A 91 5.51 6.92 -1.00
CA GLY A 91 6.74 7.38 -0.38
C GLY A 91 7.51 6.22 0.23
N CYS A 92 8.45 6.55 1.11
CA CYS A 92 9.35 5.57 1.68
C CYS A 92 9.19 5.47 3.19
N ARG A 93 9.55 4.30 3.73
CA ARG A 93 9.62 4.11 5.17
C ARG A 93 10.88 4.78 5.72
N SER A 94 10.79 5.32 6.94
CA SER A 94 11.91 6.04 7.57
C SER A 94 13.14 5.18 7.88
N ASN A 95 13.07 3.86 7.70
CA ASN A 95 14.16 2.91 7.87
C ASN A 95 14.62 2.28 6.53
N ASP A 96 14.07 2.74 5.41
CA ASP A 96 14.47 2.29 4.08
C ASP A 96 15.85 2.87 3.72
N PRO A 97 16.86 2.02 3.40
CA PRO A 97 18.21 2.46 3.06
C PRO A 97 18.31 3.16 1.69
N ASP A 98 17.38 2.88 0.77
CA ASP A 98 17.35 3.49 -0.56
C ASP A 98 16.62 4.82 -0.56
N CYS A 99 15.90 5.12 0.52
CA CYS A 99 15.35 6.44 0.75
C CYS A 99 16.36 7.38 1.41
N VAL A 100 16.28 8.67 1.08
CA VAL A 100 16.98 9.74 1.83
C VAL A 100 16.29 9.93 3.18
N ALA A 101 16.28 8.90 4.02
CA ALA A 101 16.09 9.07 5.44
C ALA A 101 17.35 9.78 5.94
N ILE A 102 17.25 11.10 6.08
CA ILE A 102 18.17 11.94 6.85
C ILE A 102 18.57 11.13 8.08
N GLU A 103 19.85 10.78 8.13
CA GLU A 103 20.49 9.87 9.07
C GLU A 103 19.79 9.65 10.43
N GLU A 104 19.64 8.36 10.74
CA GLU A 104 19.80 7.70 12.03
C GLU A 104 18.68 7.76 13.10
N ASN A 105 18.08 6.57 13.30
CA ASN A 105 17.86 5.88 14.60
C ASN A 105 17.09 6.60 15.72
N GLY A 106 16.28 7.61 15.39
CA GLY A 106 15.43 8.31 16.36
C GLY A 106 13.94 8.18 16.07
N GLY A 107 13.21 7.50 16.95
CA GLY A 107 11.73 7.41 16.93
C GLY A 107 11.17 6.22 16.14
N PRO A 108 9.85 6.03 16.17
CA PRO A 108 9.18 4.87 15.56
C PRO A 108 9.24 4.91 14.03
N VAL A 109 9.32 3.74 13.40
CA VAL A 109 9.34 3.60 11.94
C VAL A 109 7.98 4.00 11.36
N GLY A 110 7.99 4.69 10.22
CA GLY A 110 6.76 5.08 9.52
C GLY A 110 7.03 5.75 8.18
N TYR A 111 5.96 6.03 7.44
CA TYR A 111 6.01 6.65 6.11
C TYR A 111 6.21 8.16 6.23
N ILE A 112 7.15 8.72 5.47
CA ILE A 112 7.46 10.16 5.51
C ILE A 112 6.65 10.87 4.44
N PHE A 113 6.01 11.97 4.81
CA PHE A 113 5.41 12.91 3.86
C PHE A 113 5.85 14.35 4.14
N GLU A 114 5.87 15.17 3.08
CA GLU A 114 6.36 16.53 3.12
C GLU A 114 5.30 17.49 2.58
N ILE A 115 4.92 18.48 3.41
CA ILE A 115 4.10 19.61 2.98
C ILE A 115 5.04 20.68 2.43
N PRO A 116 4.93 21.05 1.14
CA PRO A 116 5.82 22.03 0.53
C PRO A 116 5.82 23.40 1.21
N ALA A 117 6.89 24.17 1.01
CA ALA A 117 6.90 25.57 1.43
C ALA A 117 5.74 26.35 0.79
N TYR A 118 5.20 27.32 1.52
CA TYR A 118 4.12 28.21 1.09
C TYR A 118 2.76 27.53 0.83
N THR A 119 2.56 26.26 1.23
CA THR A 119 1.25 25.59 1.18
C THR A 119 0.70 25.34 2.59
N THR A 120 -0.63 25.18 2.67
CA THR A 120 -1.34 24.82 3.92
C THR A 120 -2.11 23.52 3.81
N SER A 121 -2.25 22.97 2.62
CA SER A 121 -3.05 21.76 2.37
C SER A 121 -2.21 20.72 1.67
N TYR A 122 -2.40 19.47 2.06
CA TYR A 122 -1.69 18.32 1.52
C TYR A 122 -2.53 17.06 1.74
N SER A 123 -2.41 16.09 0.85
CA SER A 123 -3.11 14.82 0.94
C SER A 123 -2.14 13.66 0.76
N VAL A 124 -2.44 12.55 1.43
CA VAL A 124 -1.76 11.26 1.24
C VAL A 124 -2.82 10.24 0.86
N ASP A 125 -2.67 9.62 -0.31
CA ASP A 125 -3.56 8.56 -0.78
C ASP A 125 -3.02 7.22 -0.30
N ILE A 126 -3.83 6.44 0.40
CA ILE A 126 -3.51 5.09 0.87
C ILE A 126 -4.29 4.11 0.00
N SER A 127 -3.58 3.26 -0.75
CA SER A 127 -4.21 2.20 -1.54
C SER A 127 -4.48 1.01 -0.64
N LEU A 128 -5.72 0.53 -0.59
CA LEU A 128 -6.09 -0.72 0.07
C LEU A 128 -5.95 -1.85 -0.96
N LEU A 129 -5.11 -2.82 -0.68
CA LEU A 129 -4.76 -3.87 -1.64
C LEU A 129 -5.83 -4.98 -1.60
N ASN A 130 -6.02 -5.70 -2.71
CA ASN A 130 -6.87 -6.89 -2.70
C ASN A 130 -5.98 -8.12 -2.50
N ASP A 131 -6.26 -8.92 -1.48
CA ASP A 131 -5.67 -10.23 -1.30
C ASP A 131 -6.68 -11.36 -1.60
N LEU A 132 -6.24 -12.60 -1.42
CA LEU A 132 -7.05 -13.80 -1.66
C LEU A 132 -7.59 -14.43 -0.37
N ASP A 133 -7.19 -13.93 0.79
CA ASP A 133 -7.55 -14.49 2.07
C ASP A 133 -8.96 -14.02 2.49
N ILE A 134 -9.63 -14.84 3.29
CA ILE A 134 -10.95 -14.50 3.81
C ILE A 134 -10.76 -14.07 5.24
N GLU A 135 -10.75 -12.77 5.42
CA GLU A 135 -10.46 -12.18 6.71
C GLU A 135 -11.67 -11.44 7.29
N SER A 136 -11.65 -11.23 8.60
CA SER A 136 -12.55 -10.25 9.20
C SER A 136 -12.11 -8.84 8.82
N THR A 137 -13.03 -7.87 8.87
CA THR A 137 -12.68 -6.45 8.72
C THR A 137 -11.42 -6.11 9.50
N GLU A 138 -10.41 -5.67 8.78
CA GLU A 138 -9.13 -5.28 9.35
C GLU A 138 -9.11 -3.82 9.75
N ASN A 139 -8.11 -3.44 10.53
CA ASN A 139 -7.95 -2.08 10.99
C ASN A 139 -6.50 -1.61 10.82
N LEU A 140 -6.35 -0.46 10.15
CA LEU A 140 -5.10 0.27 10.04
C LEU A 140 -5.16 1.54 10.88
N LYS A 141 -4.30 1.65 11.88
CA LYS A 141 -4.18 2.86 12.71
C LYS A 141 -2.88 3.59 12.49
N LEU A 142 -2.98 4.84 12.08
CA LEU A 142 -1.84 5.68 11.75
C LEU A 142 -1.79 6.89 12.66
N LYS A 143 -0.74 6.99 13.48
CA LYS A 143 -0.44 8.19 14.26
C LYS A 143 0.49 9.11 13.49
N VAL A 144 0.11 10.39 13.41
CA VAL A 144 0.95 11.41 12.82
C VAL A 144 1.93 11.93 13.86
N VAL A 145 3.22 11.91 13.54
CA VAL A 145 4.26 12.51 14.38
C VAL A 145 5.07 13.53 13.58
N SER A 146 5.49 14.61 14.24
CA SER A 146 6.42 15.56 13.62
C SER A 146 7.74 14.87 13.33
N ASN A 147 8.30 15.08 12.14
CA ASN A 147 9.65 14.62 11.85
C ASN A 147 10.70 15.53 12.54
N ARG A 148 11.97 15.11 12.57
CA ARG A 148 13.07 15.77 13.31
C ARG A 148 13.32 17.23 12.93
N THR A 149 12.85 17.72 11.78
CA THR A 149 12.97 19.14 11.41
C THR A 149 12.25 20.04 12.41
N LEU A 150 11.22 19.52 13.10
CA LEU A 150 10.42 20.22 14.11
C LEU A 150 9.94 21.59 13.61
N LEU A 151 9.72 21.72 12.29
CA LEU A 151 9.29 22.96 11.65
C LEU A 151 7.78 23.17 11.76
N GLY A 152 7.04 22.13 12.11
CA GLY A 152 5.63 22.16 12.47
C GLY A 152 5.37 21.38 13.76
N THR A 153 4.18 21.51 14.30
CA THR A 153 3.67 20.70 15.41
C THR A 153 2.45 19.92 14.96
N VAL A 154 2.13 18.85 15.67
CA VAL A 154 0.90 18.08 15.52
C VAL A 154 0.48 17.65 16.93
N GLY A 155 -0.82 17.69 17.19
CA GLY A 155 -1.38 17.17 18.44
C GLY A 155 -1.42 15.64 18.43
N ASP A 156 -2.33 15.07 19.23
CA ASP A 156 -2.65 13.65 19.11
C ASP A 156 -3.59 13.46 17.91
N LEU A 157 -2.99 13.19 16.74
CA LEU A 157 -3.70 12.94 15.50
C LEU A 157 -3.48 11.48 15.10
N VAL A 158 -4.56 10.70 15.20
CA VAL A 158 -4.59 9.27 14.88
C VAL A 158 -5.70 9.04 13.88
N PHE A 159 -5.37 8.37 12.79
CA PHE A 159 -6.33 7.85 11.82
C PHE A 159 -6.69 6.42 12.15
N ASP A 160 -7.95 6.06 11.94
CA ASP A 160 -8.53 4.74 12.17
C ASP A 160 -9.25 4.34 10.88
N ILE A 161 -8.66 3.43 10.12
CA ILE A 161 -9.15 3.00 8.82
C ILE A 161 -9.61 1.55 8.96
N ASN A 162 -10.91 1.31 8.79
CA ASN A 162 -11.47 -0.03 8.75
C ASN A 162 -11.49 -0.51 7.30
N ILE A 163 -10.84 -1.64 7.04
CA ILE A 163 -10.69 -2.25 5.72
C ILE A 163 -11.63 -3.45 5.67
N GLU A 164 -12.71 -3.32 4.91
CA GLU A 164 -13.65 -4.41 4.64
C GLU A 164 -13.18 -5.21 3.43
N ASN A 165 -13.50 -6.50 3.40
CA ASN A 165 -13.24 -7.31 2.21
C ASN A 165 -13.87 -6.69 0.96
N SER A 166 -13.13 -6.75 -0.13
CA SER A 166 -13.69 -6.42 -1.44
C SER A 166 -14.86 -7.32 -1.75
N SER A 167 -15.77 -6.84 -2.60
CA SER A 167 -16.75 -7.73 -3.23
C SER A 167 -16.44 -7.96 -4.69
N ASP A 168 -15.29 -7.50 -5.18
CA ASP A 168 -14.91 -7.64 -6.58
C ASP A 168 -14.45 -9.07 -6.87
N LEU A 169 -14.37 -9.44 -8.14
CA LEU A 169 -13.83 -10.75 -8.52
C LEU A 169 -12.33 -10.58 -8.73
N VAL A 170 -11.54 -11.25 -7.90
CA VAL A 170 -10.09 -11.34 -8.04
C VAL A 170 -9.76 -12.59 -8.85
N ILE A 171 -8.90 -12.42 -9.84
CA ILE A 171 -8.48 -13.47 -10.76
C ILE A 171 -6.97 -13.53 -10.68
N ALA A 172 -6.40 -14.69 -10.36
CA ALA A 172 -4.95 -14.87 -10.25
C ALA A 172 -4.47 -16.02 -11.14
N LEU A 173 -3.48 -15.76 -11.99
CA LEU A 173 -2.78 -16.74 -12.79
C LEU A 173 -1.45 -17.08 -12.12
N ASN A 174 -1.21 -18.35 -11.83
CA ASN A 174 0.02 -18.81 -11.21
C ASN A 174 0.65 -19.93 -12.04
N TRP A 175 1.92 -19.76 -12.40
CA TRP A 175 2.72 -20.78 -13.08
C TRP A 175 4.07 -21.02 -12.42
N SER A 176 4.21 -20.60 -11.15
CA SER A 176 5.44 -20.79 -10.38
C SER A 176 5.88 -22.25 -10.33
N GLY A 177 7.19 -22.45 -10.37
CA GLY A 177 7.78 -23.77 -10.41
C GLY A 177 9.06 -23.78 -11.24
N THR A 178 9.58 -24.98 -11.49
CA THR A 178 10.76 -25.15 -12.34
C THR A 178 10.60 -26.39 -13.21
N PHE A 179 11.31 -26.41 -14.33
CA PHE A 179 11.49 -27.60 -15.15
C PHE A 179 12.96 -27.82 -15.54
N ASP A 180 13.28 -29.03 -16.01
CA ASP A 180 14.60 -29.36 -16.53
C ASP A 180 14.60 -29.27 -18.07
N ASP A 181 15.45 -28.42 -18.62
CA ASP A 181 15.76 -28.31 -20.04
C ASP A 181 17.16 -28.87 -20.30
N GLY A 182 17.24 -30.17 -20.62
CA GLY A 182 18.50 -30.81 -21.00
C GLY A 182 19.59 -30.74 -19.90
N GLY A 183 19.21 -30.82 -18.63
CA GLY A 183 20.11 -30.71 -17.48
C GLY A 183 20.27 -29.29 -16.92
N THR A 184 19.55 -28.30 -17.45
CA THR A 184 19.47 -26.94 -16.90
C THR A 184 18.12 -26.74 -16.24
N THR A 185 18.10 -26.35 -14.96
CA THR A 185 16.86 -25.95 -14.29
C THR A 185 16.45 -24.57 -14.77
N VAL A 186 15.23 -24.47 -15.31
CA VAL A 186 14.61 -23.23 -15.76
C VAL A 186 13.52 -22.84 -14.77
N ASP A 187 13.44 -21.55 -14.43
CA ASP A 187 12.34 -21.00 -13.64
C ASP A 187 11.14 -20.77 -14.57
N ASN A 188 9.98 -21.28 -14.19
CA ASN A 188 8.77 -21.06 -14.99
C ASN A 188 8.42 -19.57 -15.04
N CYS A 189 8.77 -18.78 -14.03
CA CYS A 189 8.53 -17.34 -14.02
C CYS A 189 9.42 -16.58 -15.04
N ASP A 190 10.37 -17.25 -15.71
CA ASP A 190 11.07 -16.71 -16.88
C ASP A 190 10.25 -16.84 -18.19
N LEU A 191 9.15 -17.61 -18.15
CA LEU A 191 8.19 -17.73 -19.26
C LEU A 191 7.25 -16.53 -19.25
N ASP A 192 6.85 -16.12 -20.45
CA ASP A 192 5.98 -14.97 -20.66
C ASP A 192 4.53 -15.46 -20.73
N MET A 193 3.84 -15.43 -19.59
CA MET A 193 2.42 -15.75 -19.52
C MET A 193 1.64 -14.47 -19.20
N ASP A 194 0.52 -14.31 -19.89
CA ASP A 194 -0.30 -13.11 -19.84
C ASP A 194 -1.71 -13.42 -19.33
N LEU A 195 -2.30 -12.40 -18.72
CA LEU A 195 -3.67 -12.37 -18.27
C LEU A 195 -4.34 -11.12 -18.84
N GLU A 196 -5.40 -11.30 -19.61
CA GLU A 196 -6.13 -10.22 -20.29
C GLU A 196 -7.63 -10.30 -19.96
N LEU A 197 -8.22 -9.18 -19.53
CA LEU A 197 -9.65 -9.07 -19.27
C LEU A 197 -10.32 -8.21 -20.34
N ILE A 198 -11.32 -8.75 -21.02
CA ILE A 198 -11.91 -8.19 -22.23
C ILE A 198 -13.43 -8.06 -22.05
N ASP A 199 -14.04 -7.00 -22.56
CA ASP A 199 -15.50 -6.84 -22.61
C ASP A 199 -16.16 -7.60 -23.77
N SER A 200 -17.49 -7.61 -23.82
CA SER A 200 -18.24 -8.27 -24.90
C SER A 200 -18.04 -7.66 -26.29
N ASP A 201 -17.54 -6.42 -26.37
CA ASP A 201 -17.26 -5.72 -27.62
C ASP A 201 -15.80 -5.96 -28.10
N GLY A 202 -15.00 -6.71 -27.32
CA GLY A 202 -13.61 -7.03 -27.62
C GLY A 202 -12.61 -5.96 -27.16
N ASN A 203 -13.02 -5.04 -26.28
CA ASN A 203 -12.10 -4.04 -25.73
C ASN A 203 -11.43 -4.58 -24.47
N TYR A 204 -10.12 -4.32 -24.35
CA TYR A 204 -9.37 -4.57 -23.11
C TYR A 204 -9.87 -3.67 -21.98
N ILE A 205 -10.18 -4.30 -20.86
CA ILE A 205 -10.57 -3.66 -19.60
C ILE A 205 -9.35 -3.54 -18.70
N ASP A 206 -8.59 -4.64 -18.58
CA ASP A 206 -7.41 -4.75 -17.72
C ASP A 206 -6.48 -5.85 -18.25
N PHE A 207 -5.20 -5.79 -17.91
CA PHE A 207 -4.21 -6.77 -18.35
C PHE A 207 -2.95 -6.79 -17.46
N SER A 208 -2.28 -7.93 -17.42
CA SER A 208 -0.95 -8.12 -16.81
C SER A 208 -0.09 -8.93 -17.79
N TYR A 209 1.19 -8.56 -17.93
CA TYR A 209 2.14 -9.17 -18.87
C TYR A 209 3.55 -9.42 -18.29
N SER A 210 3.70 -9.47 -16.96
CA SER A 210 5.07 -9.43 -16.38
C SER A 210 5.26 -9.98 -14.98
N ASN A 211 4.22 -10.51 -14.33
CA ASN A 211 4.32 -10.89 -12.92
C ASN A 211 4.04 -12.38 -12.74
N CYS A 212 4.82 -13.08 -11.93
CA CYS A 212 4.55 -14.48 -11.57
C CYS A 212 4.32 -14.53 -10.05
N PRO A 213 3.06 -14.62 -9.55
CA PRO A 213 1.80 -14.73 -10.30
C PRO A 213 1.29 -13.40 -10.89
N GLU A 214 0.34 -13.47 -11.83
CA GLU A 214 -0.44 -12.33 -12.31
C GLU A 214 -1.79 -12.25 -11.62
N GLN A 215 -2.30 -11.03 -11.51
CA GLN A 215 -3.59 -10.79 -10.90
C GLN A 215 -4.33 -9.65 -11.60
N LEU A 216 -5.62 -9.86 -11.86
CA LEU A 216 -6.56 -8.84 -12.32
C LEU A 216 -7.79 -8.82 -11.41
N THR A 217 -8.50 -7.69 -11.43
CA THR A 217 -9.74 -7.52 -10.66
C THR A 217 -10.89 -7.06 -11.56
N LEU A 218 -11.97 -7.84 -11.62
CA LEU A 218 -13.22 -7.40 -12.24
C LEU A 218 -14.14 -6.77 -11.20
N SER A 219 -14.29 -5.44 -11.27
CA SER A 219 -15.04 -4.69 -10.26
C SER A 219 -16.55 -4.94 -10.30
N THR A 220 -17.19 -4.99 -9.12
CA THR A 220 -18.64 -5.03 -8.99
C THR A 220 -19.34 -3.76 -9.46
N SER A 221 -18.59 -2.65 -9.53
CA SER A 221 -19.07 -1.37 -10.06
C SER A 221 -19.24 -1.38 -11.59
N MET A 222 -18.59 -2.31 -12.29
CA MET A 222 -18.73 -2.47 -13.75
C MET A 222 -20.17 -2.81 -14.14
N PRO A 223 -20.63 -2.45 -15.35
CA PRO A 223 -21.95 -2.82 -15.83
C PRO A 223 -22.19 -4.34 -15.80
N ASP A 224 -23.45 -4.74 -15.65
CA ASP A 224 -23.83 -6.14 -15.87
C ASP A 224 -23.61 -6.51 -17.34
N GLY A 225 -23.12 -7.72 -17.59
CA GLY A 225 -22.72 -8.12 -18.94
C GLY A 225 -21.86 -9.38 -18.95
N THR A 226 -21.34 -9.69 -20.14
CA THR A 226 -20.40 -10.77 -20.37
C THR A 226 -19.01 -10.19 -20.59
N TYR A 227 -18.04 -10.82 -19.96
CA TYR A 227 -16.62 -10.50 -20.01
C TYR A 227 -15.86 -11.77 -20.38
N TYR A 228 -14.66 -11.62 -20.89
CA TYR A 228 -13.79 -12.72 -21.26
C TYR A 228 -12.44 -12.56 -20.56
N LEU A 229 -11.95 -13.64 -19.99
CA LEU A 229 -10.60 -13.71 -19.45
C LEU A 229 -9.77 -14.59 -20.36
N ASP A 230 -8.81 -13.99 -21.04
CA ASP A 230 -7.82 -14.68 -21.83
C ASP A 230 -6.58 -14.92 -20.97
N VAL A 231 -6.13 -16.17 -20.97
CA VAL A 231 -4.89 -16.60 -20.35
C VAL A 231 -4.04 -17.15 -21.48
N SER A 232 -2.83 -16.61 -21.66
CA SER A 232 -1.97 -17.03 -22.75
C SER A 232 -0.54 -17.31 -22.31
N LEU A 233 0.12 -18.15 -23.10
CA LEU A 233 1.56 -18.25 -23.13
C LEU A 233 2.03 -17.45 -24.34
N TRP A 234 2.69 -16.31 -24.11
CA TRP A 234 3.18 -15.44 -25.17
C TRP A 234 4.41 -16.04 -25.85
N THR A 235 5.41 -16.48 -25.09
CA THR A 235 6.60 -17.14 -25.62
C THR A 235 7.20 -18.15 -24.64
N THR A 236 7.79 -19.22 -25.18
CA THR A 236 8.61 -20.16 -24.40
C THR A 236 10.08 -19.75 -24.33
N SER A 237 10.46 -18.57 -24.84
CA SER A 237 11.85 -18.12 -24.89
C SER A 237 12.80 -19.12 -25.61
N GLY A 238 12.25 -19.93 -26.53
CA GLY A 238 12.99 -20.91 -27.32
C GLY A 238 13.20 -22.27 -26.63
N PHE A 239 12.65 -22.50 -25.44
CA PHE A 239 12.63 -23.83 -24.81
C PHE A 239 11.65 -24.75 -25.54
N SER A 240 11.98 -26.04 -25.68
CA SER A 240 11.20 -26.99 -26.49
C SER A 240 11.04 -28.37 -25.82
N GLN A 241 10.84 -28.39 -24.51
CA GLN A 241 10.65 -29.63 -23.77
C GLN A 241 9.23 -30.18 -23.99
N PRO A 242 9.03 -31.51 -24.14
CA PRO A 242 7.71 -32.11 -24.29
C PRO A 242 7.00 -32.24 -22.93
N ILE A 243 6.82 -31.09 -22.26
CA ILE A 243 6.19 -30.94 -20.95
C ILE A 243 5.13 -29.85 -21.03
N ASN A 244 4.14 -29.91 -20.13
CA ASN A 244 3.20 -28.82 -19.94
C ASN A 244 3.74 -27.88 -18.87
N ILE A 245 3.56 -26.56 -19.06
CA ILE A 245 3.79 -25.59 -18.00
C ILE A 245 2.76 -25.85 -16.90
N PRO A 246 3.17 -26.11 -15.64
CA PRO A 246 2.23 -26.23 -14.55
C PRO A 246 1.65 -24.85 -14.26
N ALA A 247 0.41 -24.61 -14.69
CA ALA A 247 -0.26 -23.32 -14.59
C ALA A 247 -1.70 -23.50 -14.08
N SER A 248 -2.15 -22.59 -13.23
CA SER A 248 -3.50 -22.57 -12.69
C SER A 248 -4.08 -21.17 -12.63
N VAL A 249 -5.40 -21.08 -12.80
CA VAL A 249 -6.17 -19.83 -12.68
C VAL A 249 -7.08 -19.97 -11.47
N THR A 250 -6.95 -19.05 -10.52
CA THR A 250 -7.78 -18.98 -9.34
C THR A 250 -8.78 -17.84 -9.46
N PHE A 251 -10.05 -18.16 -9.26
CA PHE A 251 -11.15 -17.22 -9.17
C PHE A 251 -11.57 -17.09 -7.71
N ASN A 252 -11.46 -15.89 -7.17
CA ASN A 252 -11.86 -15.60 -5.81
C ASN A 252 -12.81 -14.40 -5.78
N LYS A 253 -13.84 -14.48 -4.94
CA LYS A 253 -14.61 -13.31 -4.55
C LYS A 253 -14.38 -13.09 -3.06
N PRO A 254 -13.50 -12.15 -2.67
CA PRO A 254 -13.25 -11.83 -1.28
C PRO A 254 -14.54 -11.57 -0.48
N GLY A 255 -14.48 -11.82 0.83
CA GLY A 255 -15.64 -11.70 1.73
C GLY A 255 -16.68 -12.83 1.62
N ILE A 256 -16.52 -13.82 0.73
CA ILE A 256 -17.28 -15.07 0.75
C ILE A 256 -16.37 -16.30 0.62
N PRO A 257 -16.69 -17.44 1.26
CA PRO A 257 -15.94 -18.69 1.10
C PRO A 257 -16.26 -19.36 -0.24
N LEU A 258 -15.84 -18.72 -1.32
CA LEU A 258 -15.96 -19.19 -2.68
C LEU A 258 -14.68 -18.85 -3.44
N VAL A 259 -13.80 -19.84 -3.50
CA VAL A 259 -12.55 -19.84 -4.26
C VAL A 259 -12.60 -21.09 -5.13
N GLU A 260 -12.31 -20.95 -6.41
CA GLU A 260 -12.19 -22.09 -7.33
C GLU A 260 -10.90 -21.93 -8.14
N THR A 261 -10.16 -23.03 -8.29
CA THR A 261 -8.88 -23.06 -9.02
C THR A 261 -8.98 -24.06 -10.15
N GLU A 262 -8.76 -23.59 -11.37
CA GLU A 262 -8.74 -24.40 -12.58
C GLU A 262 -7.30 -24.69 -13.00
N ASP A 263 -7.00 -25.95 -13.27
CA ASP A 263 -5.72 -26.35 -13.88
C ASP A 263 -5.79 -26.08 -15.39
N VAL A 264 -4.89 -25.23 -15.88
CA VAL A 264 -4.79 -24.86 -17.30
C VAL A 264 -3.52 -25.39 -17.95
N SER A 265 -2.75 -26.22 -17.24
CA SER A 265 -1.45 -26.73 -17.70
C SER A 265 -1.53 -27.41 -19.07
N SER A 266 -2.61 -28.16 -19.33
CA SER A 266 -2.80 -28.90 -20.60
C SER A 266 -2.90 -28.02 -21.83
N TYR A 267 -3.17 -26.72 -21.67
CA TYR A 267 -3.29 -25.76 -22.76
C TYR A 267 -1.94 -25.15 -23.15
N PHE A 268 -0.90 -25.36 -22.33
CA PHE A 268 0.41 -24.76 -22.52
C PHE A 268 1.54 -25.81 -22.63
N PRO A 269 1.52 -26.64 -23.69
CA PRO A 269 2.62 -27.55 -24.00
C PRO A 269 3.84 -26.77 -24.52
N MET A 270 4.96 -26.86 -23.81
CA MET A 270 6.21 -26.15 -24.09
C MET A 270 6.79 -26.46 -25.48
N ASP A 271 6.62 -27.69 -25.98
CA ASP A 271 7.13 -28.10 -27.29
C ASP A 271 6.33 -27.55 -28.48
N GLN A 272 5.19 -26.91 -28.21
CA GLN A 272 4.39 -26.22 -29.23
C GLN A 272 4.68 -24.73 -29.32
N GLY A 273 5.34 -24.13 -28.31
CA GLY A 273 5.63 -22.69 -28.25
C GLY A 273 4.44 -21.85 -27.81
N GLY A 274 4.69 -20.55 -27.60
CA GLY A 274 3.68 -19.54 -27.30
C GLY A 274 3.07 -18.88 -28.54
N LEU A 275 2.23 -17.86 -28.32
CA LEU A 275 1.59 -17.07 -29.38
C LEU A 275 2.60 -16.41 -30.32
N ASP A 276 3.67 -15.80 -29.80
CA ASP A 276 4.74 -15.16 -30.59
C ASP A 276 5.61 -16.19 -31.33
N ASP A 277 5.69 -17.41 -30.79
CA ASP A 277 6.37 -18.54 -31.44
C ASP A 277 5.53 -19.15 -32.59
N GLY A 278 4.30 -18.66 -32.79
CA GLY A 278 3.39 -19.07 -33.87
C GLY A 278 2.36 -20.13 -33.49
N ASN A 279 2.22 -20.46 -32.20
CA ASN A 279 1.20 -21.38 -31.71
C ASN A 279 -0.12 -20.66 -31.44
N SER A 280 -1.05 -20.68 -32.39
CA SER A 280 -2.37 -20.05 -32.22
C SER A 280 -3.26 -20.69 -31.13
N ASN A 281 -2.85 -21.81 -30.54
CA ASN A 281 -3.59 -22.49 -29.47
C ASN A 281 -3.01 -22.21 -28.08
N ALA A 282 -1.96 -21.38 -27.96
CA ALA A 282 -1.34 -21.00 -26.70
C ALA A 282 -2.17 -19.97 -25.90
N ILE A 283 -3.50 -20.10 -25.95
CA ILE A 283 -4.48 -19.21 -25.33
C ILE A 283 -5.72 -20.02 -24.92
N ILE A 284 -6.26 -19.69 -23.75
CA ILE A 284 -7.50 -20.23 -23.22
C ILE A 284 -8.39 -19.07 -22.74
N THR A 285 -9.67 -19.13 -23.12
CA THR A 285 -10.65 -18.09 -22.78
C THR A 285 -11.70 -18.63 -21.80
N PHE A 286 -11.88 -17.94 -20.67
CA PHE A 286 -13.03 -18.13 -19.78
C PHE A 286 -14.09 -17.08 -20.05
N GLU A 287 -15.37 -17.47 -20.02
CA GLU A 287 -16.50 -16.53 -20.07
C GLU A 287 -16.95 -16.18 -18.66
N ILE A 288 -17.00 -14.88 -18.34
CA ILE A 288 -17.46 -14.35 -17.05
C ILE A 288 -18.76 -13.59 -17.27
N THR A 289 -19.88 -14.13 -16.78
CA THR A 289 -21.16 -13.43 -16.73
C THR A 289 -21.34 -12.73 -15.39
N LYS A 290 -21.50 -11.39 -15.43
CA LYS A 290 -21.76 -10.55 -14.26
C LYS A 290 -23.22 -10.10 -14.21
N VAL A 291 -23.88 -10.33 -13.07
CA VAL A 291 -25.22 -9.82 -12.76
C VAL A 291 -25.25 -9.25 -11.35
N GLY A 292 -25.38 -7.93 -11.22
CA GLY A 292 -25.16 -7.21 -9.98
C GLY A 292 -23.77 -7.50 -9.41
N HIS A 293 -23.74 -8.07 -8.21
CA HIS A 293 -22.50 -8.47 -7.53
C HIS A 293 -22.20 -9.97 -7.70
N THR A 294 -22.94 -10.68 -8.58
CA THR A 294 -22.76 -12.12 -8.80
C THR A 294 -21.96 -12.35 -10.07
N PHE A 295 -20.95 -13.20 -9.99
CA PHE A 295 -20.15 -13.66 -11.11
C PHE A 295 -20.43 -15.14 -11.37
N THR A 296 -20.52 -15.50 -12.64
CA THR A 296 -20.61 -16.89 -13.12
C THR A 296 -19.50 -17.07 -14.13
N ILE A 297 -18.65 -18.07 -13.95
CA ILE A 297 -17.48 -18.30 -14.81
C ILE A 297 -17.65 -19.65 -15.46
N THR A 298 -17.50 -19.66 -16.78
CA THR A 298 -17.61 -20.82 -17.63
C THR A 298 -16.26 -21.05 -18.29
N ASN A 299 -15.73 -22.26 -18.16
CA ASN A 299 -14.48 -22.64 -18.83
C ASN A 299 -14.71 -22.92 -20.34
N PRO A 300 -13.66 -23.11 -21.14
CA PRO A 300 -13.79 -23.35 -22.58
C PRO A 300 -14.62 -24.60 -22.95
N ASP A 301 -14.69 -25.58 -22.03
CA ASP A 301 -15.51 -26.78 -22.19
C ASP A 301 -17.01 -26.52 -21.93
N ASN A 302 -17.41 -25.26 -21.75
CA ASN A 302 -18.76 -24.82 -21.42
C ASN A 302 -19.26 -25.33 -20.05
N GLN A 303 -18.34 -25.59 -19.12
CA GLN A 303 -18.67 -25.98 -17.76
C GLN A 303 -18.60 -24.77 -16.83
N VAL A 304 -19.61 -24.59 -15.98
CA VAL A 304 -19.57 -23.57 -14.94
C VAL A 304 -18.61 -24.02 -13.85
N VAL A 305 -17.49 -23.32 -13.74
CA VAL A 305 -16.41 -23.61 -12.79
C VAL A 305 -16.47 -22.73 -11.55
N PHE A 306 -17.14 -21.57 -11.64
CA PHE A 306 -17.37 -20.68 -10.51
C PHE A 306 -18.78 -20.09 -10.57
N GLN A 307 -19.48 -20.05 -9.44
CA GLN A 307 -20.82 -19.48 -9.35
C GLN A 307 -21.04 -18.76 -8.02
N GLY A 308 -21.05 -17.42 -8.08
CA GLY A 308 -21.47 -16.58 -6.97
C GLY A 308 -22.92 -16.88 -6.56
N ARG A 309 -23.21 -16.81 -5.25
CA ARG A 309 -24.58 -17.01 -4.74
C ARG A 309 -25.35 -15.70 -4.76
N MET A 310 -26.48 -15.68 -5.45
CA MET A 310 -27.47 -14.60 -5.28
C MET A 310 -28.06 -14.63 -3.87
N ALA A 311 -28.13 -13.48 -3.19
CA ALA A 311 -28.83 -13.37 -1.92
C ALA A 311 -30.28 -13.84 -2.10
N LYS A 312 -30.71 -14.85 -1.32
CA LYS A 312 -32.12 -15.30 -1.32
C LYS A 312 -33.00 -14.09 -1.02
N ARG A 313 -33.81 -13.64 -1.99
CA ARG A 313 -34.91 -12.71 -1.71
C ARG A 313 -35.71 -13.30 -0.54
N LYS A 314 -35.86 -12.53 0.54
CA LYS A 314 -36.76 -12.88 1.66
C LYS A 314 -38.15 -13.12 1.04
N GLY A 315 -38.48 -14.40 0.83
CA GLY A 315 -39.75 -14.81 0.27
C GLY A 315 -40.88 -14.25 1.11
N ASN A 316 -41.88 -13.69 0.44
CA ASN A 316 -43.09 -13.13 1.02
C ASN A 316 -43.55 -13.94 2.25
N ARG A 317 -43.70 -13.25 3.38
CA ARG A 317 -44.46 -13.78 4.52
C ARG A 317 -45.84 -14.17 3.99
N VAL A 318 -46.08 -15.47 3.86
CA VAL A 318 -47.43 -15.99 3.70
C VAL A 318 -48.16 -15.63 5.00
N ASN A 319 -48.97 -14.58 4.94
CA ASN A 319 -49.93 -14.26 5.99
C ASN A 319 -50.92 -15.42 6.06
N LEU A 320 -50.70 -16.36 6.96
CA LEU A 320 -51.75 -17.23 7.44
C LEU A 320 -52.76 -16.34 8.17
N LYS A 321 -53.87 -16.05 7.49
CA LYS A 321 -55.03 -15.43 8.13
C LYS A 321 -55.58 -16.41 9.19
N LYS A 322 -55.96 -15.80 10.31
CA LYS A 322 -56.60 -16.39 11.49
C LYS A 322 -57.76 -17.32 11.16
#